data_AF-D1FNZ9-F1
#
_entry.id   AF-D1FNZ9-F1
#
_cell.length_a   1.000
_cell.length_b   1.000
_cell.length_c   1.000
_cell.angle_alpha   90.00
_cell.angle_beta   90.00
_cell.angle_gamma   90.00
#
_symmetry.space_group_name_H-M   'P 1'
#
loop_
_entity.id
_entity.type
_entity.pdbx_description
1 polymer ?
#
loop_
_entity_poly.entity_id
_entity_poly.type
_entity_poly.pdbx_seq_one_letter_code
_entity_poly.pdbx_strand_id
1 'polypeptide(L)'
;LQLHVKLPIFSIHFVHTEIPVVKTFDKVDFTYKVKDDCPHILIRNCTPDVLNFMVVVKKIQGRQKSHALQIVVGSDTFDIIPEVAMDAKPIFQVNGEANSYAEVHIKYDEIKLPLYSVIWEKKHRNLVFMHHRLGLVVSLERGHVVKAHISPLYFGKICGMCGNYDGETADEFLTPDASVKVTDVNEFGRSWIVPGNTCAKR
;
A
#
# COMPACT_ATOMS: atom_id res chain seq x y z
N LEU A 1 -11.38 30.95 -6.06
CA LEU A 1 -11.17 29.78 -6.94
C LEU A 1 -10.96 28.55 -6.07
N GLN A 2 -11.93 27.65 -6.01
CA GLN A 2 -11.79 26.37 -5.31
C GLN A 2 -11.18 25.40 -6.33
N LEU A 3 -9.85 25.31 -6.38
CA LEU A 3 -9.18 24.28 -7.18
C LEU A 3 -9.51 22.94 -6.52
N HIS A 4 -10.52 22.25 -7.06
CA HIS A 4 -10.68 20.81 -6.84
C HIS A 4 -9.54 20.11 -7.59
N VAL A 5 -8.34 20.14 -7.02
CA VAL A 5 -7.27 19.24 -7.43
C VAL A 5 -7.76 17.83 -7.08
N LYS A 6 -8.26 17.10 -8.07
CA LYS A 6 -8.46 15.65 -7.94
C LYS A 6 -7.07 15.05 -7.79
N LEU A 7 -6.65 14.84 -6.55
CA LEU A 7 -5.40 14.14 -6.27
C LEU A 7 -5.50 12.72 -6.84
N PRO A 8 -4.44 12.23 -7.51
CA PRO A 8 -4.45 10.90 -8.08
C PRO A 8 -4.59 9.84 -6.98
N ILE A 9 -5.29 8.77 -7.33
CA ILE A 9 -5.69 7.71 -6.42
C ILE A 9 -5.32 6.39 -7.07
N PHE A 10 -4.53 5.60 -6.37
CA PHE A 10 -4.33 4.19 -6.66
C PHE A 10 -5.37 3.36 -5.90
N SER A 11 -5.85 2.27 -6.51
CA SER A 11 -6.76 1.34 -5.83
C SER A 11 -6.60 -0.10 -6.29
N ILE A 12 -6.53 -1.04 -5.35
CA ILE A 12 -6.66 -2.48 -5.58
C ILE A 12 -7.93 -2.97 -4.92
N HIS A 13 -8.74 -3.67 -5.70
CA HIS A 13 -9.94 -4.33 -5.24
C HIS A 13 -9.70 -5.84 -5.17
N PHE A 14 -9.41 -6.35 -3.98
CA PHE A 14 -9.33 -7.80 -3.73
C PHE A 14 -10.73 -8.36 -3.45
N VAL A 15 -11.49 -8.62 -4.51
CA VAL A 15 -12.82 -9.23 -4.42
C VAL A 15 -12.69 -10.73 -4.15
N HIS A 16 -13.42 -11.27 -3.17
CA HIS A 16 -13.32 -12.68 -2.76
C HIS A 16 -13.76 -13.67 -3.85
N THR A 17 -14.60 -13.23 -4.78
CA THR A 17 -15.26 -14.05 -5.82
C THR A 17 -14.70 -13.82 -7.23
N GLU A 18 -13.75 -12.90 -7.40
CA GLU A 18 -13.19 -12.49 -8.70
C GLU A 18 -11.67 -12.32 -8.62
N ILE A 19 -10.99 -12.30 -9.77
CA ILE A 19 -9.54 -12.02 -9.81
C ILE A 19 -9.35 -10.56 -9.39
N PRO A 20 -8.44 -10.25 -8.44
CA PRO A 20 -8.24 -8.88 -7.99
C PRO A 20 -7.93 -7.94 -9.16
N VAL A 21 -8.64 -6.81 -9.20
CA VAL A 21 -8.40 -5.73 -10.16
C VAL A 21 -7.51 -4.71 -9.48
N VAL A 22 -6.37 -4.43 -10.11
CA VAL A 22 -5.45 -3.36 -9.74
C VAL A 22 -5.68 -2.21 -10.71
N LYS A 23 -5.87 -1.00 -10.17
CA LYS A 23 -5.91 0.26 -10.92
C LYS A 23 -4.72 1.10 -10.50
N THR A 24 -3.79 1.33 -11.41
CA THR A 24 -2.58 2.13 -11.20
C THR A 24 -2.87 3.62 -10.97
N PHE A 25 -1.85 4.42 -10.60
CA PHE A 25 -2.01 5.87 -10.47
C PHE A 25 -2.35 6.56 -11.79
N ASP A 26 -1.88 6.03 -12.92
CA ASP A 26 -2.20 6.52 -14.26
C ASP A 26 -3.42 5.83 -14.88
N LYS A 27 -4.21 5.16 -14.02
CA LYS A 27 -5.56 4.62 -14.29
C LYS A 27 -5.58 3.42 -15.24
N VAL A 28 -4.47 2.69 -15.35
CA VAL A 28 -4.41 1.42 -16.07
C VAL A 28 -4.96 0.32 -15.16
N ASP A 29 -5.93 -0.44 -15.68
CA ASP A 29 -6.53 -1.57 -14.99
C ASP A 29 -5.89 -2.89 -15.45
N PHE A 30 -5.50 -3.74 -14.51
CA PHE A 30 -5.06 -5.10 -14.79
C PHE A 30 -5.54 -6.08 -13.73
N THR A 31 -5.62 -7.36 -14.10
CA THR A 31 -6.02 -8.42 -13.17
C THR A 31 -4.80 -9.21 -12.73
N TYR A 32 -4.55 -9.26 -11.43
CA TYR A 32 -3.44 -10.04 -10.88
C TYR A 32 -3.86 -10.73 -9.59
N LYS A 33 -3.69 -12.05 -9.56
CA LYS A 33 -3.94 -12.85 -8.37
C LYS A 33 -2.67 -12.88 -7.51
N VAL A 34 -2.67 -12.08 -6.45
CA VAL A 34 -1.65 -12.17 -5.40
C VAL A 34 -1.61 -13.61 -4.86
N LYS A 35 -0.49 -14.30 -5.07
CA LYS A 35 -0.25 -15.68 -4.60
C LYS A 35 -0.31 -15.76 -3.07
N ASP A 36 -0.67 -16.95 -2.60
CA ASP A 36 -1.18 -17.29 -1.25
C ASP A 36 -0.15 -17.25 -0.11
N ASP A 37 0.70 -16.22 0.02
CA ASP A 37 1.76 -16.11 1.06
C ASP A 37 2.81 -15.03 0.77
N CYS A 38 2.77 -14.42 -0.42
CA CYS A 38 3.86 -13.59 -0.92
C CYS A 38 3.58 -12.10 -0.69
N PRO A 39 4.44 -11.39 0.07
CA PRO A 39 4.33 -9.95 0.21
C PRO A 39 4.70 -9.27 -1.10
N HIS A 40 3.86 -8.35 -1.57
CA HIS A 40 4.07 -7.60 -2.80
C HIS A 40 4.24 -6.12 -2.51
N ILE A 41 5.20 -5.50 -3.18
CA ILE A 41 5.45 -4.07 -3.11
C ILE A 41 4.42 -3.36 -3.99
N LEU A 42 3.52 -2.62 -3.36
CA LEU A 42 2.55 -1.79 -4.05
C LEU A 42 3.21 -0.49 -4.50
N ILE A 43 3.86 0.20 -3.56
CA ILE A 43 4.50 1.49 -3.77
C ILE A 43 5.88 1.43 -3.13
N ARG A 44 6.89 1.97 -3.80
CA ARG A 44 8.22 2.25 -3.24
C ARG A 44 8.68 3.59 -3.78
N ASN A 45 9.35 4.40 -2.95
CA ASN A 45 10.11 5.54 -3.46
C ASN A 45 11.36 5.02 -4.18
N CYS A 46 11.52 5.37 -5.45
CA CYS A 46 12.59 4.86 -6.31
C CYS A 46 13.58 5.96 -6.73
N THR A 47 13.45 7.15 -6.13
CA THR A 47 14.43 8.23 -6.27
C THR A 47 15.55 8.06 -5.22
N PRO A 48 16.83 8.00 -5.63
CA PRO A 48 17.96 8.02 -4.69
C PRO A 48 17.93 9.24 -3.75
N ASP A 49 18.47 9.08 -2.54
CA ASP A 49 18.74 10.18 -1.58
C ASP A 49 17.53 10.95 -1.01
N VAL A 50 16.30 10.49 -1.26
CA VAL A 50 15.08 10.98 -0.61
C VAL A 50 14.66 10.01 0.50
N LEU A 51 13.88 10.46 1.50
CA LEU A 51 13.30 9.60 2.53
C LEU A 51 12.65 8.37 1.88
N ASN A 52 13.27 7.22 2.11
CA ASN A 52 12.79 5.95 1.57
C ASN A 52 11.49 5.57 2.26
N PHE A 53 10.51 5.15 1.46
CA PHE A 53 9.32 4.49 1.98
C PHE A 53 8.85 3.42 1.02
N MET A 54 8.11 2.45 1.56
CA MET A 54 7.43 1.43 0.78
C MET A 54 6.13 1.01 1.44
N VAL A 55 5.17 0.61 0.61
CA VAL A 55 3.88 0.05 1.00
C VAL A 55 3.81 -1.36 0.44
N VAL A 56 3.65 -2.32 1.34
CA VAL A 56 3.61 -3.74 1.05
C VAL A 56 2.25 -4.29 1.45
N VAL A 57 1.68 -5.12 0.58
CA VAL A 57 0.49 -5.90 0.91
C VAL A 57 0.88 -7.36 1.13
N LYS A 58 0.32 -7.96 2.18
CA LYS A 58 0.50 -9.38 2.47
C LYS A 58 -0.85 -10.03 2.69
N LYS A 59 -1.09 -11.15 2.01
CA LYS A 59 -2.25 -11.98 2.32
C LYS A 59 -2.08 -12.63 3.69
N ILE A 60 -3.11 -12.55 4.53
CA ILE A 60 -3.12 -13.16 5.85
C ILE A 60 -4.14 -14.30 5.91
N GLN A 61 -3.75 -15.36 6.61
CA GLN A 61 -4.62 -16.52 6.85
C GLN A 61 -5.44 -16.28 8.12
N GLY A 62 -6.70 -16.67 8.07
CA GLY A 62 -7.66 -16.51 9.16
C GLY A 62 -8.99 -17.15 8.79
N ARG A 63 -10.01 -16.98 9.64
CA ARG A 63 -11.38 -17.49 9.36
C ARG A 63 -11.99 -16.85 8.11
N GLN A 64 -11.56 -15.63 7.79
CA GLN A 64 -11.87 -14.91 6.55
C GLN A 64 -10.56 -14.58 5.83
N LYS A 65 -10.50 -14.77 4.51
CA LYS A 65 -9.33 -14.36 3.70
C LYS A 65 -9.21 -12.84 3.77
N SER A 66 -8.05 -12.32 4.16
CA SER A 66 -7.86 -10.87 4.27
C SER A 66 -6.45 -10.46 3.87
N HIS A 67 -6.19 -9.16 3.87
CA HIS A 67 -4.86 -8.59 3.59
C HIS A 67 -4.43 -7.71 4.76
N ALA A 68 -3.16 -7.78 5.11
CA ALA A 68 -2.50 -6.82 5.98
C ALA A 68 -1.64 -5.88 5.12
N LEU A 69 -1.41 -4.68 5.65
CA LEU A 69 -0.47 -3.72 5.07
C LEU A 69 0.75 -3.63 5.97
N GLN A 70 1.92 -3.54 5.35
CA GLN A 70 3.14 -3.15 6.01
C GLN A 70 3.67 -1.90 5.30
N ILE A 71 3.86 -0.82 6.04
CA ILE A 71 4.41 0.43 5.54
C ILE A 71 5.77 0.61 6.20
N VAL A 72 6.80 0.89 5.42
CA VAL A 72 8.14 1.21 5.94
C VAL A 72 8.43 2.65 5.56
N VAL A 73 8.91 3.46 6.51
CA VAL A 73 9.33 4.85 6.30
C VAL A 73 10.65 5.06 7.03
N GLY A 74 11.74 5.26 6.28
CA GLY A 74 13.08 5.28 6.86
C GLY A 74 13.39 3.98 7.59
N SER A 75 13.61 4.05 8.90
CA SER A 75 13.83 2.89 9.78
C SER A 75 12.56 2.35 10.43
N ASP A 76 11.45 3.10 10.36
CA ASP A 76 10.22 2.73 11.05
C ASP A 76 9.37 1.80 10.18
N THR A 77 8.80 0.77 10.81
CA THR A 77 7.86 -0.18 10.21
C THR A 77 6.50 -0.06 10.89
N PHE A 78 5.44 0.00 10.08
CA PHE A 78 4.05 0.10 10.51
C PHE A 78 3.26 -1.07 9.93
N ASP A 79 2.76 -1.95 10.79
CA ASP A 79 1.92 -3.07 10.37
C ASP A 79 0.45 -2.76 10.69
N ILE A 80 -0.43 -2.88 9.70
CA ILE A 80 -1.88 -2.70 9.81
C ILE A 80 -2.54 -4.04 9.51
N ILE A 81 -3.12 -4.64 10.55
CA ILE A 81 -3.74 -5.95 10.48
C ILE A 81 -5.23 -5.78 10.77
N PRO A 82 -6.13 -6.14 9.84
CA PRO A 82 -7.56 -6.00 10.04
C PRO A 82 -8.09 -6.98 11.09
N GLU A 83 -9.36 -6.80 11.44
CA GLU A 83 -10.09 -7.72 12.32
C GLU A 83 -10.20 -9.11 11.67
N VAL A 84 -9.39 -10.06 12.14
CA VAL A 84 -9.33 -11.43 11.58
C VAL A 84 -10.23 -12.44 12.30
N ALA A 85 -10.89 -12.03 13.40
CA ALA A 85 -11.80 -12.85 14.19
C ALA A 85 -13.02 -12.03 14.65
N MET A 86 -14.09 -12.72 15.05
CA MET A 86 -15.26 -12.10 15.66
C MET A 86 -14.83 -11.30 16.90
N ASP A 87 -15.31 -10.06 16.99
CA ASP A 87 -15.07 -9.14 18.11
C ASP A 87 -13.60 -8.75 18.36
N ALA A 88 -12.67 -9.18 17.49
CA ALA A 88 -11.30 -8.70 17.52
C ALA A 88 -11.23 -7.25 17.02
N LYS A 89 -10.32 -6.47 17.60
CA LYS A 89 -9.97 -5.14 17.09
C LYS A 89 -8.87 -5.26 16.02
N PRO A 90 -8.76 -4.30 15.09
CA PRO A 90 -7.59 -4.22 14.22
C PRO A 90 -6.34 -4.02 15.07
N ILE A 91 -5.23 -4.58 14.61
CA ILE A 91 -3.93 -4.43 15.26
C ILE A 91 -3.11 -3.46 14.42
N PHE A 92 -2.53 -2.48 15.09
CA PHE A 92 -1.54 -1.59 14.52
C PHE A 92 -0.25 -1.76 15.30
N GLN A 93 0.83 -2.12 14.62
CA GLN A 93 2.13 -2.30 15.24
C GLN A 93 3.11 -1.26 14.69
N VAL A 94 3.95 -0.72 15.57
CA VAL A 94 5.06 0.14 15.17
C VAL A 94 6.33 -0.55 15.63
N ASN A 95 7.21 -0.85 14.69
CA ASN A 95 8.46 -1.56 14.96
C ASN A 95 8.26 -2.89 15.71
N GLY A 96 7.18 -3.61 15.39
CA GLY A 96 6.80 -4.89 16.00
C GLY A 96 6.11 -4.78 17.37
N GLU A 97 6.07 -3.60 17.97
CA GLU A 97 5.36 -3.39 19.23
C GLU A 97 3.87 -3.18 18.95
N ALA A 98 3.05 -4.09 19.49
CA ALA A 98 1.61 -4.00 19.36
C ALA A 98 1.09 -2.83 20.17
N ASN A 99 0.48 -1.86 19.49
CA ASN A 99 -0.11 -0.71 20.14
C ASN A 99 -1.63 -0.82 20.08
N SER A 100 -2.29 -0.76 21.24
CA SER A 100 -3.74 -0.61 21.29
C SER A 100 -4.11 0.85 21.05
N TYR A 101 -4.27 1.26 19.79
CA TYR A 101 -4.72 2.61 19.51
C TYR A 101 -6.23 2.77 19.74
N ALA A 102 -6.63 3.96 20.18
CA ALA A 102 -8.01 4.41 20.08
C ALA A 102 -8.45 4.47 18.60
N GLU A 103 -9.72 4.77 18.33
CA GLU A 103 -10.25 4.91 16.96
C GLU A 103 -9.43 5.90 16.10
N VAL A 104 -8.73 6.85 16.74
CA VAL A 104 -7.76 7.74 16.10
C VAL A 104 -6.51 7.82 16.97
N HIS A 105 -5.33 7.67 16.36
CA HIS A 105 -4.05 7.98 16.97
C HIS A 105 -3.23 8.88 16.06
N ILE A 106 -2.62 9.91 16.63
CA ILE A 106 -1.79 10.87 15.95
C ILE A 106 -0.46 10.95 16.68
N LYS A 107 0.62 10.63 15.98
CA LYS A 107 1.97 10.89 16.46
C LYS A 107 2.39 12.28 16.00
N TYR A 108 2.92 13.06 16.92
CA TYR A 108 3.50 14.37 16.64
C TYR A 108 5.03 14.30 16.67
N ASP A 109 5.69 15.17 15.90
CA ASP A 109 7.13 15.39 15.96
C ASP A 109 7.52 16.36 17.09
N GLU A 110 8.82 16.68 17.19
CA GLU A 110 9.37 17.56 18.23
C GLU A 110 8.81 18.99 18.18
N ILE A 111 8.41 19.46 17.00
CA ILE A 111 7.80 20.78 16.79
C ILE A 111 6.27 20.74 16.87
N LYS A 112 5.70 19.64 17.40
CA LYS A 112 4.26 19.41 17.58
C LYS A 112 3.46 19.44 16.29
N LEU A 113 4.06 19.08 15.16
CA LEU A 113 3.33 18.82 13.91
C LEU A 113 2.96 17.34 13.82
N PRO A 114 1.77 17.00 13.28
CA PRO A 114 1.42 15.60 13.01
C PRO A 114 2.45 14.96 12.09
N LEU A 115 3.11 13.91 12.56
CA LEU A 115 4.05 13.10 11.80
C LEU A 115 3.31 12.03 11.01
N TYR A 116 2.56 11.18 11.73
CA TYR A 116 1.68 10.18 11.14
C TYR A 116 0.40 10.04 11.95
N SER A 117 -0.63 9.49 11.30
CA SER A 117 -1.89 9.15 11.94
C SER A 117 -2.35 7.77 11.52
N VAL A 118 -2.98 7.06 12.46
CA VAL A 118 -3.72 5.83 12.20
C VAL A 118 -5.15 6.00 12.67
N ILE A 119 -6.09 5.58 11.83
CA ILE A 119 -7.53 5.76 12.05
C ILE A 119 -8.22 4.43 11.80
N TRP A 120 -9.13 4.08 12.70
CA TRP A 120 -10.04 2.95 12.55
C TRP A 120 -11.49 3.46 12.52
N GLU A 121 -12.06 3.50 11.32
CA GLU A 121 -13.47 3.81 11.11
C GLU A 121 -14.31 2.54 11.25
N LYS A 122 -14.69 2.23 12.50
CA LYS A 122 -15.41 1.00 12.86
C LYS A 122 -16.65 0.73 12.00
N LYS A 123 -17.46 1.77 11.72
CA LYS A 123 -18.72 1.65 10.94
C LYS A 123 -18.50 1.05 9.55
N HIS A 124 -17.40 1.41 8.89
CA HIS A 124 -17.10 0.94 7.53
C HIS A 124 -16.03 -0.16 7.51
N ARG A 125 -15.45 -0.50 8.67
CA ARG A 125 -14.25 -1.35 8.82
C ARG A 125 -13.12 -0.86 7.93
N ASN A 126 -12.90 0.46 7.92
CA ASN A 126 -11.84 1.10 7.16
C ASN A 126 -10.68 1.45 8.10
N LEU A 127 -9.47 1.04 7.74
CA LEU A 127 -8.24 1.38 8.45
C LEU A 127 -7.45 2.34 7.58
N VAL A 128 -7.03 3.47 8.12
CA VAL A 128 -6.32 4.50 7.36
C VAL A 128 -5.00 4.82 8.05
N PHE A 129 -3.91 4.76 7.32
CA PHE A 129 -2.62 5.29 7.70
C PHE A 129 -2.31 6.53 6.88
N MET A 130 -1.84 7.59 7.54
CA MET A 130 -1.43 8.83 6.91
C MET A 130 -0.03 9.20 7.39
N HIS A 131 0.90 9.46 6.48
CA HIS A 131 2.17 10.08 6.80
C HIS A 131 2.19 11.51 6.24
N HIS A 132 1.99 12.48 7.14
CA HIS A 132 1.69 13.87 6.78
C HIS A 132 2.82 14.53 5.99
N ARG A 133 4.08 14.29 6.35
CA ARG A 133 5.24 14.86 5.62
C ARG A 133 5.45 14.26 4.23
N LEU A 134 4.98 13.04 4.01
CA LEU A 134 5.07 12.38 2.69
C LEU A 134 3.83 12.70 1.84
N GLY A 135 2.75 13.21 2.44
CA GLY A 135 1.44 13.26 1.81
C GLY A 135 0.97 11.87 1.34
N LEU A 136 1.37 10.81 2.06
CA LEU A 136 1.00 9.43 1.78
C LEU A 136 -0.22 9.07 2.64
N VAL A 137 -1.29 8.59 2.01
CA VAL A 137 -2.47 8.05 2.67
C VAL A 137 -2.72 6.66 2.11
N VAL A 138 -2.79 5.66 2.98
CA VAL A 138 -3.10 4.27 2.59
C VAL A 138 -4.29 3.81 3.42
N SER A 139 -5.32 3.29 2.75
CA SER A 139 -6.48 2.70 3.42
C SER A 139 -6.66 1.23 3.09
N LEU A 140 -7.20 0.50 4.06
CA LEU A 140 -7.61 -0.90 3.95
C LEU A 140 -9.07 -1.01 4.36
N GLU A 141 -9.95 -1.05 3.37
CA GLU A 141 -11.39 -1.17 3.58
C GLU A 141 -11.78 -2.64 3.68
N ARG A 142 -12.37 -3.01 4.81
CA ARG A 142 -12.88 -4.35 5.14
C ARG A 142 -11.84 -5.47 4.99
N GLY A 143 -10.54 -5.14 4.95
CA GLY A 143 -9.47 -6.12 4.71
C GLY A 143 -9.33 -6.57 3.24
N HIS A 144 -10.02 -5.92 2.31
CA HIS A 144 -10.17 -6.39 0.92
C HIS A 144 -9.92 -5.32 -0.13
N VAL A 145 -10.01 -4.04 0.19
CA VAL A 145 -9.74 -2.98 -0.78
C VAL A 145 -8.63 -2.13 -0.24
N VAL A 146 -7.51 -2.07 -0.95
CA VAL A 146 -6.39 -1.20 -0.62
C VAL A 146 -6.47 0.02 -1.51
N LYS A 147 -6.52 1.22 -0.93
CA LYS A 147 -6.40 2.46 -1.69
C LYS A 147 -5.19 3.22 -1.21
N ALA A 148 -4.53 3.91 -2.12
CA ALA A 148 -3.43 4.78 -1.78
C ALA A 148 -3.55 6.11 -2.51
N HIS A 149 -3.24 7.18 -1.79
CA HIS A 149 -3.04 8.50 -2.31
C HIS A 149 -1.63 8.94 -1.96
N ILE A 150 -0.99 9.66 -2.87
CA ILE A 150 0.34 10.18 -2.65
C ILE A 150 0.43 11.62 -3.14
N SER A 151 1.31 12.40 -2.49
CA SER A 151 1.58 13.78 -2.90
C SER A 151 2.07 13.84 -4.35
N PRO A 152 1.62 14.83 -5.14
CA PRO A 152 2.15 15.09 -6.49
C PRO A 152 3.67 15.33 -6.54
N LEU A 153 4.31 15.60 -5.40
CA LEU A 153 5.78 15.69 -5.31
C LEU A 153 6.49 14.37 -5.68
N TYR A 154 5.75 13.26 -5.69
CA TYR A 154 6.21 11.92 -6.08
C TYR A 154 5.88 11.52 -7.52
N PHE A 155 5.41 12.46 -8.35
CA PHE A 155 5.20 12.23 -9.78
C PHE A 155 6.51 11.78 -10.45
N GLY A 156 6.49 10.62 -11.10
CA GLY A 156 7.64 9.97 -11.75
C GLY A 156 8.73 9.47 -10.78
N LYS A 157 8.45 9.38 -9.48
CA LYS A 157 9.44 9.05 -8.44
C LYS A 157 9.16 7.76 -7.70
N ILE A 158 7.96 7.21 -7.84
CA ILE A 158 7.62 5.93 -7.24
C ILE A 158 7.73 4.81 -8.27
N CYS A 159 7.80 3.59 -7.76
CA CYS A 159 7.67 2.40 -8.58
C CYS A 159 7.02 1.29 -7.75
N GLY A 160 6.36 0.34 -8.42
CA GLY A 160 5.66 -0.76 -7.78
C GLY A 160 4.51 -1.29 -8.63
N MET A 161 3.68 -2.15 -8.05
CA MET A 161 2.44 -2.60 -8.71
C MET A 161 1.45 -1.45 -8.97
N CYS A 162 1.67 -0.28 -8.37
CA CYS A 162 0.87 0.93 -8.61
C CYS A 162 1.27 1.75 -9.84
N GLY A 163 2.27 1.30 -10.61
CA GLY A 163 2.85 2.09 -11.70
C GLY A 163 3.97 3.01 -11.21
N ASN A 164 4.44 3.88 -12.10
CA ASN A 164 5.49 4.87 -11.83
C ASN A 164 4.96 6.29 -11.56
N TYR A 165 3.66 6.51 -11.79
CA TYR A 165 2.94 7.76 -11.53
C TYR A 165 3.54 8.95 -12.30
N ASP A 166 3.70 8.82 -13.62
CA ASP A 166 4.24 9.86 -14.49
C ASP A 166 3.27 10.30 -15.61
N GLY A 167 2.03 9.81 -15.57
CA GLY A 167 0.99 10.13 -16.54
C GLY A 167 1.09 9.36 -17.86
N GLU A 168 2.10 8.51 -18.05
CA GLU A 168 2.19 7.59 -19.17
C GLU A 168 1.48 6.28 -18.81
N THR A 169 0.65 5.80 -19.74
CA THR A 169 -0.11 4.55 -19.54
C THR A 169 0.59 3.36 -20.18
N ALA A 170 1.51 3.63 -21.11
CA ALA A 170 2.18 2.60 -21.89
C ALA A 170 3.26 1.86 -21.10
N ASP A 171 3.80 2.39 -20.02
CA ASP A 171 4.93 1.83 -19.27
C ASP A 171 4.58 1.43 -17.83
N GLU A 172 3.30 1.26 -17.53
CA GLU A 172 2.85 0.91 -16.18
C GLU A 172 3.34 -0.47 -15.68
N PHE A 173 3.83 -1.32 -16.59
CA PHE A 173 4.35 -2.65 -16.29
C PHE A 173 5.88 -2.72 -16.30
N LEU A 174 6.53 -1.77 -15.62
CA LEU A 174 7.97 -1.76 -15.37
C LEU A 174 8.35 -2.70 -14.23
N THR A 175 9.44 -3.46 -14.41
CA THR A 175 10.05 -4.29 -13.37
C THR A 175 10.81 -3.43 -12.33
N PRO A 176 11.19 -3.97 -11.16
CA PRO A 176 11.77 -3.18 -10.07
C PRO A 176 13.09 -2.46 -10.36
N ASP A 177 13.80 -2.85 -11.40
CA ASP A 177 15.02 -2.19 -11.89
C ASP A 177 14.72 -1.12 -12.95
N ALA A 178 13.45 -0.88 -13.26
CA ALA A 178 12.95 0.02 -14.30
C ALA A 178 13.58 -0.22 -15.69
N SER A 179 14.14 -1.40 -15.92
CA SER A 179 14.92 -1.69 -17.14
C SER A 179 14.11 -2.40 -18.21
N VAL A 180 13.08 -3.16 -17.80
CA VAL A 180 12.26 -3.95 -18.71
C VAL A 180 10.78 -3.66 -18.46
N LYS A 181 10.10 -3.20 -19.50
CA LYS A 181 8.64 -3.28 -19.63
C LYS A 181 8.27 -4.71 -19.99
N VAL A 182 7.45 -5.34 -19.16
CA VAL A 182 6.93 -6.68 -19.43
C VAL A 182 5.50 -6.63 -19.96
N THR A 183 5.14 -7.56 -20.84
CA THR A 183 3.77 -7.65 -21.40
C THR A 183 2.91 -8.67 -20.67
N ASP A 184 3.51 -9.63 -19.96
CA ASP A 184 2.78 -10.59 -19.13
C ASP A 184 2.54 -10.01 -17.73
N VAL A 185 1.26 -9.81 -17.39
CA VAL A 185 0.82 -9.31 -16.08
C VAL A 185 1.25 -10.23 -14.93
N ASN A 186 1.39 -11.54 -15.17
CA ASN A 186 1.86 -12.48 -14.16
C ASN A 186 3.37 -12.37 -13.92
N GLU A 187 4.14 -12.09 -14.96
CA GLU A 187 5.57 -11.76 -14.85
C GLU A 187 5.74 -10.44 -14.09
N PHE A 188 4.98 -9.41 -14.50
CA PHE A 188 4.94 -8.11 -13.83
C PHE A 188 4.68 -8.25 -12.33
N GLY A 189 3.54 -8.85 -11.94
CA GLY A 189 3.20 -8.97 -10.53
C GLY A 189 4.20 -9.81 -9.73
N ARG A 190 4.78 -10.87 -10.33
CA ARG A 190 5.85 -11.67 -9.67
C ARG A 190 7.12 -10.86 -9.45
N SER A 191 7.47 -9.95 -10.37
CA SER A 191 8.66 -9.11 -10.23
C SER A 191 8.60 -8.20 -9.00
N TRP A 192 7.39 -7.86 -8.53
CA TRP A 192 7.14 -7.00 -7.36
C TRP A 192 6.98 -7.74 -6.03
N ILE A 193 7.30 -9.04 -5.97
CA ILE A 193 7.43 -9.75 -4.70
C ILE A 193 8.64 -9.19 -3.93
N VAL A 194 8.49 -8.97 -2.62
CA VAL A 194 9.59 -8.47 -1.78
C VAL A 194 10.83 -9.38 -1.92
N PRO A 195 12.03 -8.83 -2.25
CA PRO A 195 13.25 -9.61 -2.44
C PRO A 195 13.62 -10.47 -1.22
N GLY A 196 14.27 -11.61 -1.46
CA GLY A 196 14.69 -12.53 -0.40
C GLY A 196 13.58 -13.40 0.18
N ASN A 197 12.31 -13.19 -0.22
CA ASN A 197 11.22 -14.07 0.16
C ASN A 197 11.30 -15.41 -0.61
N THR A 198 11.00 -16.53 0.05
CA THR A 198 10.97 -17.87 -0.59
C THR A 198 9.97 -17.96 -1.75
N CYS A 199 8.98 -17.07 -1.77
CA CYS A 199 8.06 -16.86 -2.88
C CYS A 199 8.72 -16.44 -4.21
N ALA A 200 9.81 -15.66 -4.16
CA ALA A 200 10.47 -15.15 -5.37
C ALA A 200 11.22 -16.26 -6.14
N LYS A 201 11.37 -17.45 -5.53
CA LYS A 201 12.06 -18.61 -6.10
C LYS A 201 11.12 -19.74 -6.56
N ARG A 202 9.79 -19.58 -6.45
CA ARG A 202 8.77 -20.62 -6.71
C ARG A 202 7.78 -20.25 -7.82
#